data_AF-A0A7V9VJT4-F1
#
_entry.id   AF-A0A7V9VJT4-F1
#
_cell.length_a   1.000
_cell.length_b   1.000
_cell.length_c   1.000
_cell.angle_alpha   90.00
_cell.angle_beta   90.00
_cell.angle_gamma   90.00
#
_symmetry.space_group_name_H-M   'P 1'
#
loop_
_entity.id
_entity.type
_entity.pdbx_description
1 polymer ?
#
loop_
_entity_poly.entity_id
_entity_poly.type
_entity_poly.pdbx_seq_one_letter_code
_entity_poly.pdbx_strand_id
1 'polypeptide(L)' 'MRVVIAEDAVLLREGLVRLLTEQGMEVVAAVGGPDELIEATTRLRPDISIVDVRMPP' A
#
# COMPACT_ATOMS: atom_id res chain seq x y z
N MET A 1 -9.35 8.93 -4.58
CA MET A 1 -8.83 7.70 -5.22
C MET A 1 -8.24 6.84 -4.12
N ARG A 2 -8.63 5.56 -4.07
CA ARG A 2 -8.33 4.61 -3.00
C ARG A 2 -7.10 3.79 -3.35
N VAL A 3 -6.11 3.79 -2.48
CA VAL A 3 -4.78 3.22 -2.72
C VAL A 3 -4.47 2.15 -1.69
N VAL A 4 -3.92 1.02 -2.14
CA VAL A 4 -3.23 0.05 -1.26
C VAL A 4 -1.72 0.14 -1.55
N ILE A 5 -0.91 0.08 -0.49
CA ILE A 5 0.56 0.06 -0.58
C ILE A 5 1.08 -1.26 -0.02
N ALA A 6 1.96 -1.93 -0.75
CA ALA A 6 2.76 -3.06 -0.28
C ALA A 6 4.24 -2.72 -0.39
N GLU A 7 4.90 -2.62 0.76
CA GLU A 7 6.28 -2.15 0.91
C GLU A 7 6.83 -2.75 2.20
N ASP A 8 7.95 -3.48 2.17
CA ASP A 8 8.50 -4.14 3.35
C ASP A 8 9.33 -3.17 4.22
N ALA A 9 9.93 -2.13 3.63
CA ALA A 9 10.64 -1.10 4.38
C ALA A 9 9.67 -0.14 5.08
N VAL A 10 9.50 -0.31 6.39
CA VAL A 10 8.59 0.47 7.25
C VAL A 10 8.70 1.98 7.03
N LEU A 11 9.93 2.53 7.03
CA LEU A 11 10.12 3.98 6.86
C LEU A 11 9.69 4.49 5.49
N LEU A 12 9.93 3.71 4.44
CA LEU A 12 9.51 4.05 3.08
C LEU A 12 7.98 3.99 2.97
N ARG A 13 7.37 2.93 3.54
CA ARG A 13 5.92 2.77 3.57
C ARG A 13 5.23 3.95 4.25
N GLU A 14 5.67 4.36 5.43
CA GLU A 14 5.12 5.54 6.14
C GLU A 14 5.31 6.83 5.33
N GLY A 15 6.47 6.98 4.68
CA GLY A 15 6.74 8.11 3.78
C GLY A 15 5.76 8.18 2.60
N LEU A 16 5.48 7.04 1.96
CA LEU A 16 4.52 6.93 0.87
C LEU A 16 3.08 7.22 1.34
N VAL A 17 2.68 6.65 2.49
CA VAL A 17 1.35 6.91 3.09
C VAL A 17 1.14 8.41 3.27
N ARG A 18 2.12 9.09 3.89
CA ARG A 18 2.05 10.53 4.14
C ARG A 18 1.99 11.33 2.83
N LEU A 19 2.89 11.06 1.88
CA LEU A 19 2.93 11.77 0.60
C LEU A 19 1.60 11.66 -0.16
N LEU A 20 1.04 10.46 -0.27
CA LEU A 20 -0.18 10.24 -1.04
C LEU A 20 -1.40 10.86 -0.35
N THR A 21 -1.45 10.79 0.98
CA THR A 21 -2.51 11.43 1.77
C THR A 21 -2.47 12.95 1.64
N GLU A 22 -1.29 13.56 1.68
CA GLU A 22 -1.10 15.00 1.45
C GLU A 22 -1.53 15.43 0.03
N GLN A 23 -1.50 14.53 -0.96
CA GLN A 23 -2.02 14.75 -2.31
C GLN A 23 -3.53 14.45 -2.46
N GLY A 24 -4.24 14.15 -1.37
CA GLY A 24 -5.69 13.91 -1.37
C GLY A 24 -6.11 12.48 -1.78
N MET A 25 -5.17 11.53 -1.79
CA MET A 25 -5.49 10.12 -1.98
C MET A 25 -5.87 9.47 -0.64
N GLU A 26 -6.75 8.46 -0.69
CA GLU A 26 -7.15 7.70 0.48
C GLU A 26 -6.35 6.40 0.51
N VAL A 27 -5.34 6.32 1.39
CA VAL A 27 -4.59 5.08 1.59
C VAL A 27 -5.39 4.14 2.48
N VAL A 28 -6.06 3.16 1.88
CA VAL A 28 -7.01 2.26 2.57
C VAL A 28 -6.33 1.09 3.26
N ALA A 29 -5.09 0.76 2.87
CA ALA A 29 -4.21 -0.15 3.59
C ALA A 29 -2.74 0.08 3.21
N ALA A 30 -1.85 -0.15 4.16
CA ALA A 30 -0.40 -0.18 3.96
C ALA A 30 0.14 -1.44 4.65
N VAL A 31 0.65 -2.36 3.85
CA VAL A 31 1.03 -3.72 4.28
C VAL A 31 2.50 -4.01 4.01
N GLY A 32 3.04 -4.99 4.73
CA GLY A 32 4.48 -5.33 4.67
C GLY A 32 4.81 -6.52 3.77
N GLY A 33 3.81 -7.24 3.28
CA GLY A 33 4.03 -8.49 2.56
C GLY A 33 2.93 -8.87 1.56
N PRO A 34 3.19 -9.90 0.74
CA PRO A 34 2.32 -10.32 -0.35
C PRO A 34 0.97 -10.88 0.11
N ASP A 35 0.93 -11.69 1.17
CA ASP A 35 -0.33 -12.26 1.69
C ASP A 35 -1.29 -11.18 2.18
N GLU A 36 -0.77 -10.21 2.94
CA GLU A 36 -1.52 -9.06 3.41
C GLU A 36 -2.01 -8.18 2.23
N LEU A 37 -1.22 -8.06 1.15
CA LEU A 37 -1.62 -7.34 -0.06
C LEU A 37 -2.80 -8.03 -0.76
N ILE A 38 -2.75 -9.36 -0.89
CA ILE A 38 -3.83 -10.13 -1.51
C ILE A 38 -5.12 -9.99 -0.68
N GLU A 39 -5.03 -10.10 0.64
CA GLU A 39 -6.17 -9.92 1.53
C GLU A 39 -6.75 -8.50 1.42
N ALA A 40 -5.88 -7.48 1.52
CA ALA A 40 -6.29 -6.09 1.50
C ALA A 40 -6.93 -5.69 0.17
N THR A 41 -6.35 -6.07 -0.97
CA THR A 41 -6.90 -5.75 -2.30
C THR A 41 -8.23 -6.44 -2.55
N THR A 42 -8.36 -7.72 -2.15
CA THR A 42 -9.60 -8.48 -2.28
C THR A 42 -10.73 -7.88 -1.44
N ARG A 43 -10.45 -7.54 -0.18
CA ARG A 43 -11.45 -6.98 0.75
C ARG A 43 -11.81 -5.54 0.41
N LEU A 44 -10.82 -4.70 0.15
CA LEU A 44 -11.01 -3.26 0.05
C LEU A 44 -11.33 -2.79 -1.36
N ARG A 45 -10.97 -3.56 -2.40
CA ARG A 45 -11.16 -3.20 -3.82
C ARG A 45 -10.68 -1.76 -4.12
N PRO A 46 -9.38 -1.46 -3.97
CA PRO A 46 -8.84 -0.14 -4.24
C PRO A 46 -8.89 0.20 -5.74
N ASP A 47 -8.70 1.47 -6.07
CA ASP A 47 -8.57 1.93 -7.46
C ASP A 47 -7.17 1.60 -8.02
N ILE A 48 -6.15 1.60 -7.16
CA ILE A 48 -4.76 1.33 -7.51
C ILE A 48 -4.00 0.67 -6.36
N SER A 49 -3.02 -0.15 -6.70
CA SER A 49 -2.05 -0.72 -5.76
C SER A 49 -0.64 -0.27 -6.14
N ILE A 50 0.16 0.11 -5.15
CA ILE A 50 1.59 0.38 -5.27
C ILE A 50 2.32 -0.77 -4.58
N VAL A 51 3.23 -1.45 -5.28
CA VAL A 51 3.85 -2.69 -4.81
C VAL A 51 5.36 -2.61 -5.00
N ASP A 52 6.15 -2.84 -3.94
CA ASP A 52 7.60 -2.98 -4.08
C ASP A 52 7.93 -4.25 -4.87
N VAL A 53 8.65 -4.07 -5.97
CA VAL A 53 9.13 -5.14 -6.84
C VAL A 53 10.20 -6.01 -6.17
N ARG A 54 10.87 -5.50 -5.14
CA ARG A 54 11.91 -6.21 -4.39
C ARG A 54 11.38 -6.87 -3.12
N MET A 55 10.09 -6.70 -2.83
CA MET A 55 9.46 -7.31 -1.67
C MET A 55 9.72 -8.82 -1.70
N PRO A 56 10.29 -9.40 -0.64
CA PRO A 56 10.53 -10.83 -0.57
C PRO A 56 9.20 -11.61 -0.65
N PRO A 57 9.23 -12.86 -1.14
CA PRO A 57 8.05 -13.72 -1.19
C PRO A 57 7.49 -14.03 0.21
#